data_AF-A0A968N0A1-F1
#
_entry.id   AF-A0A968N0A1-F1
#
_cell.length_a   1.000
_cell.length_b   1.000
_cell.length_c   1.000
_cell.angle_alpha   90.00
_cell.angle_beta   90.00
_cell.angle_gamma   90.00
#
_symmetry.space_group_name_H-M   'P 1'
#
loop_
_entity.id
_entity.type
_entity.pdbx_description
1 polymer ?
#
loop_
_entity_poly.entity_id
_entity_poly.type
_entity_poly.pdbx_seq_one_letter_code
_entity_poly.pdbx_strand_id
1 'polypeptide(L)'
;MGTASISIVIWYVVAYSILNQTLHDSPDYLVFLNNSAPWRFAMGLFYYLITIFIYYLYISFRNMEEKIAQEAELKGLIRETELNLLKSQINPHFLFNSLNSISSLTITNPEKAQEMIIKLSDFLRYSIGQKEKQLVSLQDELHNINLYLDIEKTRFGSRLNFTIQVSEGCLQKDLPNMILQPLIENSIKHGVYESAEPISIWVTCETEGNNMKVTIKNTFDPESKSKKGTGMGLKNIQNRLKIIYQADYLMQVARNEDTFKVSVLFPQNTIKMMTAIIIEDEQPARELVKNYLKAYPSIELLGEFSDGFSGIKAINELHPDLIFLDIQMPKLTGFEMLEILDSIPEIIFTTAYDQFAIKAFEMNAVDYLLKPFSRDRFAQAIEKALDKHSKKQTSGANIKELKKHVQNTAEKLERVVVKTGSKIKVIPVEDIVWLESQDDYVMIYTTSGKYLKQETMKHFEEHLDTGQFIRVHRSYIVKLDAIVQLELYEKGSYLAVLSTGAKVKVSDTGYKNLKSKMNF
;
A
#
# COMPACT_ATOMS: atom_id res chain seq x y z
N MET A 1 -39.94 -12.65 -0.24
CA MET A 1 -40.91 -12.30 -1.29
C MET A 1 -42.20 -13.11 -1.20
N GLY A 2 -42.17 -14.44 -1.04
CA GLY A 2 -43.38 -15.27 -1.03
C GLY A 2 -44.43 -14.91 0.03
N THR A 3 -44.03 -14.58 1.26
CA THR A 3 -44.96 -14.32 2.37
C THR A 3 -45.82 -13.07 2.18
N ALA A 4 -45.31 -12.05 1.50
CA ALA A 4 -45.99 -10.77 1.38
C ALA A 4 -46.89 -10.63 0.15
N SER A 5 -46.51 -11.27 -0.96
CA SER A 5 -47.43 -11.45 -2.09
C SER A 5 -48.69 -12.19 -1.63
N ILE A 6 -48.51 -13.18 -0.74
CA ILE A 6 -49.62 -13.88 -0.08
C ILE A 6 -50.44 -12.92 0.80
N SER A 7 -49.82 -12.04 1.59
CA SER A 7 -50.54 -11.06 2.42
C SER A 7 -51.38 -10.07 1.61
N ILE A 8 -50.86 -9.55 0.49
CA ILE A 8 -51.58 -8.61 -0.38
C ILE A 8 -52.76 -9.31 -1.06
N VAL A 9 -52.56 -10.54 -1.53
CA VAL A 9 -53.63 -11.35 -2.14
C VAL A 9 -54.70 -11.70 -1.10
N ILE A 10 -54.31 -12.11 0.11
CA ILE A 10 -55.25 -12.39 1.21
C ILE A 10 -56.05 -11.13 1.54
N TRP A 11 -55.39 -9.98 1.73
CA TRP A 11 -56.07 -8.72 2.01
C TRP A 11 -57.06 -8.34 0.90
N TYR A 12 -56.63 -8.45 -0.36
CA TYR A 12 -57.46 -8.12 -1.52
C TYR A 12 -58.69 -9.05 -1.62
N VAL A 13 -58.50 -10.37 -1.47
CA VAL A 13 -59.57 -11.36 -1.55
C VAL A 13 -60.57 -11.17 -0.40
N VAL A 14 -60.07 -11.00 0.83
CA VAL A 14 -60.92 -10.77 2.01
C VAL A 14 -61.72 -9.47 1.88
N ALA A 15 -61.06 -8.38 1.47
CA ALA A 15 -61.73 -7.10 1.26
C ALA A 15 -62.79 -7.18 0.14
N TYR A 16 -62.47 -7.84 -0.98
CA TYR A 16 -63.40 -8.03 -2.09
C TYR A 16 -64.61 -8.88 -1.66
N SER A 17 -64.38 -10.00 -0.95
CA SER A 17 -65.48 -10.86 -0.45
C SER A 17 -66.41 -10.12 0.51
N ILE A 18 -65.87 -9.35 1.46
CA ILE A 18 -66.66 -8.57 2.41
C ILE A 18 -67.50 -7.51 1.68
N LEU A 19 -66.89 -6.76 0.74
CA LEU A 19 -67.58 -5.70 -0.01
C LEU A 19 -68.66 -6.26 -0.95
N ASN A 20 -68.39 -7.39 -1.59
CA ASN A 20 -69.36 -8.05 -2.46
C ASN A 20 -70.57 -8.60 -1.67
N GLN A 21 -70.36 -9.09 -0.45
CA GLN A 21 -71.42 -9.65 0.39
C GLN A 21 -72.30 -8.57 1.05
N THR A 22 -71.72 -7.40 1.34
CA THR A 22 -72.41 -6.28 2.02
C THR A 22 -73.13 -5.33 1.06
N LEU A 23 -72.64 -5.20 -0.18
CA LEU A 23 -73.16 -4.26 -1.17
C LEU A 23 -73.72 -4.96 -2.43
N HIS A 24 -74.14 -6.22 -2.26
CA HIS A 24 -74.72 -7.07 -3.30
C HIS A 24 -75.91 -6.41 -4.02
N ASP A 25 -76.74 -5.63 -3.32
CA ASP A 25 -77.99 -5.06 -3.85
C ASP A 25 -77.77 -3.82 -4.75
N SER A 26 -76.52 -3.42 -5.01
CA SER A 26 -76.19 -2.24 -5.83
C SER A 26 -75.31 -2.64 -7.03
N PRO A 27 -75.93 -2.96 -8.19
CA PRO A 27 -75.22 -3.46 -9.38
C PRO A 27 -74.14 -2.50 -9.89
N ASP A 28 -74.42 -1.19 -9.86
CA ASP A 28 -73.47 -0.16 -10.30
C ASP A 28 -72.19 -0.13 -9.44
N TYR A 29 -72.34 -0.43 -8.14
CA TYR A 29 -71.20 -0.49 -7.22
C TYR A 29 -70.32 -1.72 -7.49
N LEU A 30 -70.91 -2.87 -7.84
CA LEU A 30 -70.16 -4.07 -8.18
C LEU A 30 -69.34 -3.91 -9.47
N VAL A 31 -69.89 -3.21 -10.46
CA VAL A 31 -69.15 -2.85 -11.69
C VAL A 31 -67.98 -1.92 -11.38
N PHE A 32 -68.18 -0.90 -10.54
CA PHE A 32 -67.12 -0.03 -10.07
C PHE A 32 -66.05 -0.77 -9.25
N LEU A 33 -66.47 -1.70 -8.38
CA LEU A 33 -65.59 -2.52 -7.56
C LEU A 33 -64.65 -3.36 -8.43
N ASN A 34 -65.19 -4.00 -9.48
CA ASN A 34 -64.40 -4.82 -10.38
C ASN A 34 -63.49 -3.96 -11.28
N ASN A 35 -63.98 -2.83 -11.80
CA ASN A 35 -63.18 -1.94 -12.64
C ASN A 35 -62.02 -1.27 -11.87
N SER A 36 -62.18 -1.03 -10.57
CA SER A 36 -61.14 -0.44 -9.71
C SER A 36 -60.13 -1.46 -9.15
N ALA A 37 -60.32 -2.76 -9.40
CA ALA A 37 -59.45 -3.83 -8.92
C ALA A 37 -57.96 -3.65 -9.26
N PRO A 38 -57.55 -3.34 -10.52
CA PRO A 38 -56.14 -3.21 -10.87
C PRO A 38 -55.46 -2.04 -10.13
N TRP A 39 -56.18 -0.94 -9.95
CA TRP A 39 -55.69 0.25 -9.24
C TRP A 39 -55.50 -0.01 -7.75
N ARG A 40 -56.41 -0.74 -7.11
CA ARG A 40 -56.28 -1.13 -5.69
C ARG A 40 -55.11 -2.07 -5.47
N PHE A 41 -54.90 -3.02 -6.39
CA PHE A 41 -53.75 -3.91 -6.34
C PHE A 41 -52.42 -3.15 -6.51
N ALA A 42 -52.34 -2.23 -7.47
CA ALA A 42 -51.17 -1.39 -7.69
C ALA A 42 -50.85 -0.51 -6.46
N MET A 43 -51.88 0.09 -5.86
CA MET A 43 -51.74 0.91 -4.65
C MET A 43 -51.31 0.08 -3.43
N GLY A 44 -51.85 -1.14 -3.28
CA GLY A 44 -51.42 -2.08 -2.23
C GLY A 44 -49.96 -2.51 -2.38
N LEU A 45 -49.52 -2.81 -3.61
CA LEU A 45 -48.12 -3.10 -3.91
C LEU A 45 -47.21 -1.91 -3.59
N PHE A 46 -47.63 -0.70 -3.95
CA PHE A 46 -46.89 0.52 -3.65
C PHE A 46 -46.70 0.74 -2.15
N TYR A 47 -47.77 0.61 -1.35
CA TYR A 47 -47.67 0.71 0.10
C TYR A 47 -46.76 -0.36 0.71
N TYR A 48 -46.85 -1.59 0.21
CA TYR A 48 -45.98 -2.66 0.66
C TYR A 48 -44.49 -2.36 0.40
N LEU A 49 -44.15 -1.86 -0.80
CA LEU A 49 -42.78 -1.44 -1.12
C LEU A 49 -42.29 -0.31 -0.21
N ILE A 50 -43.16 0.67 0.11
CA ILE A 50 -42.83 1.73 1.07
C ILE A 50 -42.57 1.14 2.46
N THR A 51 -43.41 0.22 2.93
CA THR A 51 -43.21 -0.41 4.25
C THR A 51 -41.89 -1.19 4.31
N ILE A 52 -41.55 -1.95 3.27
CA ILE A 52 -40.26 -2.62 3.16
C ILE A 52 -39.12 -1.60 3.20
N PHE A 53 -39.24 -0.53 2.43
CA PHE A 53 -38.20 0.51 2.35
C PHE A 53 -37.97 1.17 3.71
N ILE A 54 -39.04 1.54 4.42
CA ILE A 54 -38.95 2.09 5.79
C ILE A 54 -38.32 1.08 6.75
N TYR A 55 -38.70 -0.20 6.67
CA TYR A 55 -38.13 -1.25 7.50
C TYR A 55 -36.62 -1.43 7.27
N TYR A 56 -36.18 -1.44 6.00
CA TYR A 56 -34.75 -1.50 5.68
C TYR A 56 -34.00 -0.24 6.10
N LEU A 57 -34.60 0.95 5.95
CA LEU A 57 -34.01 2.19 6.47
C LEU A 57 -33.83 2.09 7.98
N TYR A 58 -34.84 1.64 8.72
CA TYR A 58 -34.76 1.46 10.17
C TYR A 58 -33.63 0.51 10.56
N ILE A 59 -33.53 -0.66 9.93
CA ILE A 59 -32.43 -1.61 10.17
C ILE A 59 -31.08 -0.98 9.84
N SER A 60 -30.98 -0.28 8.71
CA SER A 60 -29.74 0.37 8.29
C SER A 60 -29.29 1.42 9.30
N PHE A 61 -30.22 2.23 9.82
CA PHE A 61 -29.95 3.21 10.86
C PHE A 61 -29.46 2.54 12.15
N ARG A 62 -30.13 1.47 12.61
CA ARG A 62 -29.72 0.71 13.80
C ARG A 62 -28.33 0.10 13.65
N ASN A 63 -28.05 -0.53 12.51
CA ASN A 63 -26.73 -1.09 12.22
C ASN A 63 -25.65 -0.01 12.17
N MET A 64 -26.00 1.20 11.72
CA MET A 64 -25.06 2.32 11.67
C MET A 64 -24.75 2.86 13.08
N GLU A 65 -25.76 2.99 13.95
CA GLU A 65 -25.57 3.35 15.36
C GLU A 65 -24.65 2.36 16.08
N GLU A 66 -24.87 1.05 15.89
CA GLU A 66 -24.03 0.01 16.50
C GLU A 66 -22.58 0.07 16.01
N LYS A 67 -22.37 0.29 14.70
CA LYS A 67 -21.02 0.47 14.14
C LYS A 67 -20.31 1.69 14.72
N ILE A 68 -21.02 2.82 14.84
CA ILE A 68 -20.47 4.04 15.43
C ILE A 68 -20.09 3.81 16.90
N ALA A 69 -20.93 3.10 17.66
CA ALA A 69 -20.65 2.77 19.06
C ALA A 69 -19.41 1.87 19.19
N GLN A 70 -19.31 0.81 18.39
CA GLN A 70 -18.14 -0.08 18.36
C GLN A 70 -16.86 0.66 17.97
N GLU A 71 -16.92 1.55 16.98
CA GLU A 71 -15.78 2.35 16.56
C GLU A 71 -15.32 3.30 17.68
N ALA A 72 -16.25 3.92 18.39
CA ALA A 72 -15.95 4.78 19.53
C ALA A 72 -15.31 4.00 20.68
N GLU A 73 -15.80 2.80 20.99
CA GLU A 73 -15.21 1.90 21.99
C GLU A 73 -13.79 1.50 21.61
N LEU A 74 -13.57 1.08 20.35
CA LEU A 74 -12.25 0.68 19.85
C LEU A 74 -11.24 1.83 19.93
N LYS A 75 -11.66 3.03 19.53
CA LYS A 75 -10.85 4.26 19.66
C LYS A 75 -10.54 4.57 21.12
N GLY A 76 -11.48 4.34 22.04
CA GLY A 76 -11.28 4.46 23.48
C GLY A 76 -10.18 3.51 23.98
N LEU A 77 -10.27 2.24 23.59
CA LEU A 77 -9.30 1.21 23.97
C LEU A 77 -7.90 1.49 23.40
N ILE A 78 -7.79 1.91 22.14
CA ILE A 78 -6.52 2.32 21.52
C ILE A 78 -5.91 3.47 22.31
N ARG A 79 -6.71 4.50 22.60
CA ARG A 79 -6.24 5.69 23.33
C ARG A 79 -5.79 5.33 24.75
N GLU A 80 -6.52 4.45 25.43
CA GLU A 80 -6.11 3.93 26.73
C GLU A 80 -4.78 3.16 26.64
N THR A 81 -4.63 2.32 25.61
CA THR A 81 -3.40 1.57 25.36
C THR A 81 -2.22 2.49 25.07
N GLU A 82 -2.40 3.52 24.23
CA GLU A 82 -1.41 4.55 23.96
C GLU A 82 -1.05 5.34 25.22
N LEU A 83 -2.04 5.73 26.02
CA LEU A 83 -1.82 6.43 27.29
C LEU A 83 -1.05 5.55 28.29
N ASN A 84 -1.35 4.26 28.36
CA ASN A 84 -0.63 3.31 29.20
C ASN A 84 0.81 3.09 28.70
N LEU A 85 1.01 3.04 27.38
CA LEU A 85 2.34 3.00 26.76
C LEU A 85 3.15 4.25 27.13
N LEU A 86 2.56 5.44 27.02
CA LEU A 86 3.19 6.72 27.39
C LEU A 86 3.53 6.80 28.88
N LYS A 87 2.64 6.32 29.76
CA LYS A 87 2.89 6.25 31.21
C LYS A 87 3.97 5.22 31.57
N SER A 88 4.13 4.17 30.78
CA SER A 88 5.03 3.04 31.07
C SER A 88 6.49 3.26 30.61
N GLN A 89 6.80 4.35 29.92
CA GLN A 89 8.14 4.56 29.32
C GLN A 89 9.21 5.10 30.26
N ILE A 90 8.82 5.58 31.46
CA ILE A 90 9.78 5.96 32.49
C ILE A 90 9.51 5.09 33.70
N ASN A 91 10.50 4.33 34.17
CA ASN A 91 10.39 3.51 35.36
C ASN A 91 10.25 4.43 36.60
N PRO A 92 9.05 4.58 37.18
CA PRO A 92 8.83 5.57 38.25
C PRO A 92 9.68 5.24 39.48
N HIS A 93 9.90 3.95 39.72
CA HIS A 93 10.71 3.46 40.84
C HIS A 93 12.18 3.88 40.71
N PHE A 94 12.76 3.83 39.51
CA PHE A 94 14.11 4.35 39.28
C PHE A 94 14.21 5.84 39.61
N LEU A 95 13.24 6.65 39.17
CA LEU A 95 13.21 8.08 39.44
C LEU A 95 13.12 8.39 40.93
N PHE A 96 12.16 7.79 41.64
CA PHE A 96 11.99 8.03 43.08
C PHE A 96 13.23 7.61 43.87
N ASN A 97 13.85 6.48 43.53
CA ASN A 97 15.06 6.02 44.20
C ASN A 97 16.27 6.93 43.94
N SER A 98 16.39 7.45 42.71
CA SER A 98 17.44 8.40 42.36
C SER A 98 17.28 9.70 43.13
N LEU A 99 16.05 10.23 43.21
CA LEU A 99 15.75 11.44 43.98
C LEU A 99 16.02 11.27 45.48
N ASN A 100 15.66 10.12 46.07
CA ASN A 100 15.95 9.83 47.48
C ASN A 100 17.46 9.77 47.75
N SER A 101 18.23 9.20 46.83
CA SER A 101 19.69 9.14 46.92
C SER A 101 20.30 10.54 46.85
N ILE A 102 19.83 11.36 45.90
CA ILE A 102 20.22 12.79 45.80
C ILE A 102 19.91 13.49 47.13
N SER A 103 18.70 13.33 47.67
CA SER A 103 18.28 13.96 48.93
C SER A 103 19.10 13.52 50.14
N SER A 104 19.68 12.33 50.13
CA SER A 104 20.61 11.88 51.18
C SER A 104 22.02 12.44 50.98
N LEU A 105 22.45 12.53 49.72
CA LEU A 105 23.75 13.08 49.34
C LEU A 105 23.83 14.60 49.56
N THR A 106 22.74 15.36 49.47
CA THR A 106 22.77 16.80 49.76
C THR A 106 23.30 17.13 51.15
N ILE A 107 23.16 16.20 52.11
CA ILE A 107 23.68 16.35 53.48
C ILE A 107 25.09 15.75 53.60
N THR A 108 25.33 14.58 52.99
CA THR A 108 26.55 13.79 53.22
C THR A 108 27.68 14.09 52.23
N ASN A 109 27.36 14.39 50.98
CA ASN A 109 28.30 14.75 49.91
C ASN A 109 27.60 15.62 48.84
N PRO A 110 27.55 16.95 49.05
CA PRO A 110 26.84 17.88 48.17
C PRO A 110 27.35 17.90 46.73
N GLU A 111 28.66 17.75 46.51
CA GLU A 111 29.27 17.70 45.18
C GLU A 111 28.73 16.50 44.38
N LYS A 112 28.71 15.32 45.00
CA LYS A 112 28.15 14.12 44.38
C LYS A 112 26.65 14.22 44.14
N ALA A 113 25.90 14.93 45.01
CA ALA A 113 24.49 15.21 44.79
C ALA A 113 24.28 16.08 43.54
N GLN A 114 25.10 17.12 43.35
CA GLN A 114 25.05 17.98 42.18
C GLN A 114 25.38 17.21 40.90
N GLU A 115 26.42 16.38 40.91
CA GLU A 115 26.78 15.49 39.80
C GLU A 115 25.60 14.58 39.43
N MET A 116 24.94 13.98 40.42
CA MET A 116 23.81 13.07 40.21
C MET A 116 22.59 13.79 39.62
N ILE A 117 22.33 15.06 39.99
CA ILE A 117 21.27 15.89 39.39
C ILE A 117 21.54 16.11 37.90
N ILE A 118 22.79 16.45 37.53
CA ILE A 118 23.17 16.68 36.13
C ILE A 118 23.01 15.39 35.33
N LYS A 119 23.56 14.27 35.81
CA LYS A 119 23.43 12.96 35.15
C LYS A 119 21.97 12.53 34.97
N LEU A 120 21.13 12.74 35.98
CA LEU A 120 19.70 12.43 35.90
C LEU A 120 18.97 13.31 34.88
N SER A 121 19.31 14.60 34.82
CA SER A 121 18.77 15.54 33.82
C SER A 121 19.14 15.13 32.39
N ASP A 122 20.40 14.78 32.15
CA ASP A 122 20.88 14.36 30.84
C ASP A 122 20.25 13.02 30.40
N PHE A 123 20.13 12.06 31.32
CA PHE A 123 19.42 10.79 31.08
C PHE A 123 17.95 11.02 30.69
N LEU A 124 17.25 11.89 31.42
CA LEU A 124 15.85 12.24 31.12
C LEU A 124 15.72 12.93 29.76
N ARG A 125 16.64 13.84 29.44
CA ARG A 125 16.64 14.55 28.15
C ARG A 125 16.80 13.57 26.98
N TYR A 126 17.72 12.61 27.09
CA TYR A 126 17.88 11.56 26.08
C TYR A 126 16.63 10.69 25.96
N SER A 127 16.12 10.19 27.10
CA SER A 127 14.95 9.29 27.16
C SER A 127 13.67 9.93 26.62
N ILE A 128 13.52 11.25 26.77
CA ILE A 128 12.35 12.00 26.28
C ILE A 128 12.57 12.51 24.84
N GLY A 129 13.78 12.91 24.48
CA GLY A 129 14.11 13.58 23.22
C GLY A 129 14.30 12.68 22.00
N GLN A 130 14.65 11.40 22.18
CA GLN A 130 14.90 10.46 21.07
C GLN A 130 13.63 9.82 20.47
N LYS A 131 12.43 10.31 20.82
CA LYS A 131 11.14 9.74 20.37
C LYS A 131 10.93 9.73 18.85
N GLU A 132 11.58 10.65 18.14
CA GLU A 132 11.40 10.80 16.68
C GLU A 132 12.38 9.96 15.85
N LYS A 133 13.51 9.50 16.42
CA LYS A 133 14.52 8.71 15.71
C LYS A 133 14.31 7.22 15.93
N GLN A 134 14.11 6.46 14.84
CA GLN A 134 13.96 5.00 14.91
C GLN A 134 15.28 4.27 15.20
N LEU A 135 16.36 4.74 14.59
CA LEU A 135 17.71 4.21 14.76
C LEU A 135 18.60 5.27 15.39
N VAL A 136 19.52 4.82 16.24
CA VAL A 136 20.54 5.62 16.91
C VAL A 136 21.88 4.89 16.81
N SER A 137 22.98 5.63 16.90
CA SER A 137 24.29 5.02 16.96
C SER A 137 24.48 4.27 18.28
N LEU A 138 25.31 3.23 18.27
CA LEU A 138 25.71 2.55 19.50
C LEU A 138 26.35 3.51 20.49
N GLN A 139 27.11 4.48 20.01
CA GLN A 139 27.70 5.52 20.84
C GLN A 139 26.64 6.30 21.64
N ASP A 140 25.56 6.74 20.99
CA ASP A 140 24.48 7.49 21.64
C ASP A 140 23.76 6.64 22.69
N GLU A 141 23.43 5.39 22.35
CA GLU A 141 22.77 4.48 23.27
C GLU A 141 23.66 4.13 24.47
N LEU A 142 24.96 3.88 24.25
CA LEU A 142 25.93 3.62 25.31
C LEU A 142 26.17 4.82 26.21
N HIS A 143 26.12 6.04 25.68
CA HIS A 143 26.19 7.25 26.48
C HIS A 143 25.06 7.28 27.51
N ASN A 144 23.82 7.01 27.07
CA ASN A 144 22.67 6.97 27.97
C ASN A 144 22.73 5.79 28.97
N ILE A 145 23.20 4.62 28.54
CA ILE A 145 23.41 3.46 29.43
C ILE A 145 24.45 3.76 30.52
N ASN A 146 25.53 4.47 30.18
CA ASN A 146 26.53 4.89 31.15
C ASN A 146 25.94 5.83 32.20
N LEU A 147 25.14 6.83 31.78
CA LEU A 147 24.45 7.73 32.71
C LEU A 147 23.56 6.93 33.68
N TYR A 148 22.78 5.98 33.15
CA TYR A 148 21.92 5.11 33.96
C TYR A 148 22.72 4.26 34.97
N LEU A 149 23.78 3.60 34.52
CA LEU A 149 24.63 2.76 35.37
C LEU A 149 25.38 3.56 36.45
N ASP A 150 25.84 4.77 36.13
CA ASP A 150 26.49 5.67 37.09
C ASP A 150 25.54 6.13 38.20
N ILE A 151 24.28 6.42 37.85
CA ILE A 151 23.24 6.79 38.80
C ILE A 151 22.97 5.61 39.75
N GLU A 152 22.78 4.41 39.22
CA GLU A 152 22.56 3.21 40.05
C GLU A 152 23.82 2.80 40.83
N LYS A 153 25.04 3.01 40.30
CA LYS A 153 26.31 2.77 41.00
C LYS A 153 26.46 3.68 42.21
N THR A 154 26.04 4.94 42.09
CA THR A 154 26.04 5.88 43.22
C THR A 154 25.10 5.41 44.33
N ARG A 155 23.95 4.84 43.97
CA ARG A 155 22.97 4.31 44.91
C ARG A 155 23.40 3.00 45.58
N PHE A 156 23.96 2.07 44.81
CA PHE A 156 24.32 0.73 45.29
C PHE A 156 25.78 0.59 45.74
N GLY A 157 26.62 1.60 45.50
CA GLY A 157 28.00 1.64 45.94
C GLY A 157 28.84 0.48 45.36
N SER A 158 29.58 -0.21 46.23
CA SER A 158 30.44 -1.34 45.84
C SER A 158 29.68 -2.58 45.36
N ARG A 159 28.35 -2.65 45.59
CA ARG A 159 27.52 -3.81 45.24
C ARG A 159 27.19 -3.91 43.75
N LEU A 160 27.31 -2.83 42.99
CA LEU A 160 27.11 -2.86 41.54
C LEU A 160 28.42 -2.58 40.84
N ASN A 161 29.02 -3.53 40.12
CA ASN A 161 30.19 -3.27 39.29
C ASN A 161 29.80 -3.44 37.82
N PHE A 162 30.37 -2.63 36.94
CA PHE A 162 30.11 -2.76 35.51
C PHE A 162 31.35 -2.47 34.67
N THR A 163 31.39 -3.08 33.48
CA THR A 163 32.47 -2.89 32.51
C THR A 163 31.89 -2.89 31.11
N ILE A 164 32.22 -1.87 30.32
CA ILE A 164 31.79 -1.72 28.93
C ILE A 164 33.03 -1.84 28.04
N GLN A 165 33.05 -2.84 27.16
CA GLN A 165 34.15 -3.10 26.23
C GLN A 165 33.61 -3.18 24.80
N VAL A 166 33.90 -2.15 24.01
CA VAL A 166 33.29 -1.97 22.69
C VAL A 166 34.41 -1.77 21.67
N SER A 167 34.38 -2.55 20.59
CA SER A 167 35.31 -2.34 19.46
C SER A 167 35.01 -1.01 18.75
N GLU A 168 36.03 -0.27 18.30
CA GLU A 168 35.85 1.05 17.66
C GLU A 168 34.88 0.99 16.45
N GLY A 169 34.93 -0.10 15.69
CA GLY A 169 34.03 -0.35 14.55
C GLY A 169 32.56 -0.58 14.92
N CYS A 170 32.23 -0.73 16.20
CA CYS A 170 30.84 -0.80 16.67
C CYS A 170 30.22 0.57 16.97
N LEU A 171 31.01 1.60 17.31
CA LEU A 171 30.46 2.83 17.91
C LEU A 171 29.53 3.60 16.98
N GLN A 172 29.84 3.63 15.68
CA GLN A 172 29.06 4.34 14.67
C GLN A 172 27.97 3.48 14.01
N LYS A 173 27.75 2.26 14.50
CA LYS A 173 26.78 1.33 13.95
C LYS A 173 25.39 1.58 14.53
N ASP A 174 24.38 1.38 13.69
CA ASP A 174 23.00 1.70 14.04
C ASP A 174 22.29 0.54 14.72
N LEU A 175 21.40 0.90 15.66
CA LEU A 175 20.48 0.00 16.34
C LEU A 175 19.17 0.74 16.68
N PRO A 176 18.07 0.02 16.97
CA PRO A 176 16.83 0.66 17.42
C PRO A 176 17.03 1.41 18.73
N ASN A 177 16.48 2.62 18.81
CA ASN A 177 16.58 3.45 20.01
C ASN A 177 16.07 2.73 21.27
N MET A 178 16.74 2.90 22.41
CA MET A 178 16.32 2.32 23.70
C MET A 178 16.14 0.79 23.69
N ILE A 179 16.78 0.05 22.77
CA ILE A 179 16.65 -1.42 22.71
C ILE A 179 17.50 -2.12 23.78
N LEU A 180 18.62 -1.49 24.17
CA LEU A 180 19.55 -2.05 25.14
C LEU A 180 19.16 -1.68 26.58
N GLN A 181 18.51 -0.52 26.76
CA GLN A 181 18.09 -0.01 28.07
C GLN A 181 17.32 -1.05 28.91
N PRO A 182 16.28 -1.75 28.42
CA PRO A 182 15.54 -2.70 29.25
C PRO A 182 16.37 -3.96 29.60
N LEU A 183 17.39 -4.31 28.82
CA LEU A 183 18.30 -5.42 29.15
C LEU A 183 19.20 -5.05 30.34
N ILE A 184 19.69 -3.80 30.37
CA ILE A 184 20.45 -3.26 31.49
C ILE A 184 19.59 -3.17 32.75
N GLU A 185 18.37 -2.64 32.63
CA GLU A 185 17.42 -2.56 33.75
C GLU A 185 17.11 -3.94 34.34
N ASN A 186 16.88 -4.94 33.48
CA ASN A 186 16.65 -6.31 33.92
C ASN A 186 17.87 -6.90 34.63
N SER A 187 19.08 -6.58 34.17
CA SER A 187 20.33 -7.05 34.78
C SER A 187 20.52 -6.52 36.20
N ILE A 188 20.14 -5.25 36.46
CA ILE A 188 20.18 -4.68 37.82
C ILE A 188 19.02 -5.26 38.65
N LYS A 189 17.79 -5.28 38.11
CA LYS A 189 16.58 -5.74 38.80
C LYS A 189 16.71 -7.17 39.35
N HIS A 190 17.21 -8.09 38.54
CA HIS A 190 17.39 -9.50 38.92
C HIS A 190 18.75 -9.78 39.57
N GLY A 191 19.59 -8.75 39.73
CA GLY A 191 20.88 -8.84 40.43
C GLY A 191 20.83 -8.15 41.79
N VAL A 192 21.07 -6.82 41.83
CA VAL A 192 21.32 -6.06 43.09
C VAL A 192 20.10 -5.94 43.98
N TYR A 193 18.90 -5.88 43.40
CA TYR A 193 17.68 -5.74 44.20
C TYR A 193 17.31 -7.04 44.93
N GLU A 194 17.77 -8.20 44.44
CA GLU A 194 17.37 -9.52 44.93
C GLU A 194 18.47 -10.26 45.71
N SER A 195 19.74 -9.85 45.59
CA SER A 195 20.88 -10.46 46.32
C SER A 195 21.70 -9.45 47.10
N ALA A 196 22.22 -9.85 48.27
CA ALA A 196 23.12 -9.04 49.09
C ALA A 196 24.55 -8.96 48.51
N GLU A 197 24.93 -9.92 47.65
CA GLU A 197 26.27 -10.04 47.08
C GLU A 197 26.57 -8.97 46.01
N PRO A 198 27.85 -8.63 45.78
CA PRO A 198 28.24 -7.76 44.68
C PRO A 198 27.92 -8.39 43.33
N ILE A 199 27.25 -7.65 42.46
CA ILE A 199 27.01 -8.07 41.09
C ILE A 199 27.99 -7.41 40.13
N SER A 200 28.25 -8.09 39.02
CA SER A 200 29.02 -7.54 37.91
C SER A 200 28.22 -7.60 36.61
N ILE A 201 28.17 -6.49 35.87
CA ILE A 201 27.53 -6.37 34.56
C ILE A 201 28.60 -6.10 33.50
N TRP A 202 28.61 -6.89 32.44
CA TRP A 202 29.50 -6.70 31.30
C TRP A 202 28.69 -6.40 30.05
N VAL A 203 29.06 -5.33 29.34
CA VAL A 203 28.52 -4.99 28.03
C VAL A 203 29.65 -5.09 27.02
N THR A 204 29.55 -6.00 26.07
CA THR A 204 30.55 -6.15 25.01
C THR A 204 29.93 -5.94 23.63
N CYS A 205 30.71 -5.38 22.69
CA CYS A 205 30.32 -5.30 21.29
C CYS A 205 31.42 -5.74 20.34
N GLU A 206 31.06 -6.66 19.45
CA GLU A 206 31.92 -7.21 18.42
C GLU A 206 31.24 -7.09 17.06
N THR A 207 32.04 -6.95 16.00
CA THR A 207 31.54 -7.02 14.62
C THR A 207 31.71 -8.44 14.10
N GLU A 208 30.60 -9.09 13.75
CA GLU A 208 30.59 -10.43 13.14
C GLU A 208 30.15 -10.29 11.68
N GLY A 209 31.11 -10.22 10.76
CA GLY A 209 30.84 -9.97 9.33
C GLY A 209 30.16 -8.62 9.12
N ASN A 210 28.95 -8.63 8.56
CA ASN A 210 28.14 -7.45 8.33
C ASN A 210 27.12 -7.16 9.46
N ASN A 211 27.23 -7.86 10.57
CA ASN A 211 26.37 -7.67 11.73
C ASN A 211 27.17 -7.07 12.89
N MET A 212 26.49 -6.30 13.72
CA MET A 212 26.98 -5.90 15.03
C MET A 212 26.37 -6.82 16.08
N LYS A 213 27.18 -7.37 16.97
CA LYS A 213 26.69 -8.20 18.07
C LYS A 213 26.97 -7.53 19.39
N VAL A 214 25.92 -7.20 20.11
CA VAL A 214 26.00 -6.66 21.47
C VAL A 214 25.66 -7.77 22.45
N THR A 215 26.50 -7.96 23.46
CA THR A 215 26.32 -8.96 24.50
C THR A 215 26.25 -8.26 25.86
N ILE A 216 25.19 -8.55 26.61
CA ILE A 216 25.02 -8.11 28.00
C ILE A 216 25.06 -9.35 28.87
N LYS A 217 25.97 -9.37 29.84
CA LYS A 217 26.15 -10.46 30.80
C LYS A 217 26.05 -9.90 32.22
N ASN A 218 25.34 -10.57 33.10
CA ASN A 218 25.30 -10.23 34.52
C ASN A 218 25.48 -11.47 35.40
N THR A 219 26.08 -11.29 36.57
CA THR A 219 26.00 -12.29 37.65
C THR A 219 24.63 -12.21 38.32
N PHE A 220 24.16 -13.35 38.83
CA PHE A 220 22.96 -13.41 39.67
C PHE A 220 23.16 -14.48 40.75
N ASP A 221 22.41 -14.36 41.85
CA ASP A 221 22.48 -15.30 42.96
C ASP A 221 21.59 -16.54 42.69
N PRO A 222 22.17 -17.75 42.58
CA PRO A 222 21.42 -18.97 42.30
C PRO A 222 20.43 -19.36 43.41
N GLU A 223 20.70 -18.95 44.65
CA GLU A 223 19.85 -19.25 45.82
C GLU A 223 18.68 -18.26 45.97
N SER A 224 18.73 -17.13 45.26
CA SER A 224 17.62 -16.19 45.23
C SER A 224 16.40 -16.83 44.57
N LYS A 225 15.28 -16.91 45.31
CA LYS A 225 13.98 -17.35 44.76
C LYS A 225 13.51 -16.34 43.72
N SER A 226 13.87 -16.57 42.45
CA SER A 226 13.34 -15.82 41.32
C SER A 226 11.81 -15.78 41.40
N LYS A 227 11.24 -14.61 41.70
CA LYS A 227 9.82 -14.38 41.36
C LYS A 227 9.77 -14.50 39.84
N LYS A 228 9.04 -15.50 39.32
CA LYS A 228 8.79 -15.64 37.87
C LYS A 228 8.31 -14.29 37.34
N GLY A 229 9.22 -13.53 36.73
CA GLY A 229 8.85 -12.34 36.00
C GLY A 229 7.93 -12.75 34.86
N THR A 230 7.10 -11.84 34.38
CA THR A 230 6.11 -12.12 33.32
C THR A 230 6.75 -12.52 31.98
N GLY A 231 8.08 -12.54 31.86
CA GLY A 231 8.81 -12.84 30.62
C GLY A 231 8.59 -11.82 29.50
N MET A 232 7.77 -10.79 29.74
CA MET A 232 7.33 -9.86 28.72
C MET A 232 8.45 -8.94 28.24
N GLY A 233 9.42 -8.58 29.09
CA GLY A 233 10.49 -7.65 28.72
C GLY A 233 11.37 -8.17 27.57
N LEU A 234 11.88 -9.39 27.68
CA LEU A 234 12.69 -10.02 26.62
C LEU A 234 11.85 -10.33 25.39
N LYS A 235 10.60 -10.77 25.57
CA LYS A 235 9.67 -11.03 24.47
C LYS A 235 9.34 -9.76 23.68
N ASN A 236 9.21 -8.62 24.35
CA ASN A 236 8.96 -7.32 23.71
C ASN A 236 10.17 -6.89 22.87
N ILE A 237 11.39 -7.10 23.37
CA ILE A 237 12.62 -6.84 22.60
C ILE A 237 12.67 -7.74 21.37
N GLN A 238 12.43 -9.05 21.53
CA GLN A 238 12.39 -10.00 20.41
C GLN A 238 11.36 -9.59 19.35
N ASN A 239 10.13 -9.27 19.75
CA ASN A 239 9.09 -8.82 18.83
C ASN A 239 9.49 -7.52 18.11
N ARG A 240 10.11 -6.58 18.82
CA ARG A 240 10.56 -5.31 18.24
C ARG A 240 11.68 -5.52 17.22
N LEU A 241 12.64 -6.39 17.52
CA LEU A 241 13.69 -6.78 16.58
C LEU A 241 13.11 -7.50 15.35
N LYS A 242 12.13 -8.38 15.55
CA LYS A 242 11.41 -9.07 14.47
C LYS A 242 10.70 -8.08 13.54
N ILE A 243 10.03 -7.07 14.08
CA ILE A 243 9.32 -6.07 13.28
C ILE A 243 10.31 -5.24 12.45
N ILE A 244 11.43 -4.83 13.05
CA ILE A 244 12.39 -3.92 12.41
C ILE A 244 13.26 -4.65 11.38
N TYR A 245 13.76 -5.84 11.71
CA TYR A 245 14.75 -6.56 10.90
C TYR A 245 14.19 -7.82 10.22
N GLN A 246 12.91 -8.14 10.43
CA GLN A 246 12.22 -9.30 9.83
C GLN A 246 12.92 -10.65 10.08
N ALA A 247 13.60 -10.78 11.21
CA ALA A 247 14.35 -11.99 11.57
C ALA A 247 14.10 -12.42 13.03
N ASP A 248 13.88 -13.72 13.22
CA ASP A 248 13.54 -14.31 14.52
C ASP A 248 14.76 -14.77 15.33
N TYR A 249 15.94 -14.86 14.70
CA TYR A 249 17.17 -15.41 15.31
C TYR A 249 18.10 -14.33 15.90
N LEU A 250 17.65 -13.08 15.95
CA LEU A 250 18.50 -11.94 16.31
C LEU A 250 18.81 -11.83 17.81
N MET A 251 18.17 -12.61 18.67
CA MET A 251 18.39 -12.56 20.11
C MET A 251 18.52 -13.95 20.70
N GLN A 252 19.62 -14.18 21.43
CA GLN A 252 19.91 -15.41 22.13
C GLN A 252 20.04 -15.14 23.63
N VAL A 253 19.48 -16.04 24.43
CA VAL A 253 19.54 -15.98 25.90
C VAL A 253 20.20 -17.26 26.38
N ALA A 254 21.24 -17.13 27.18
CA ALA A 254 21.94 -18.23 27.83
C ALA A 254 21.96 -18.00 29.34
N ARG A 255 21.66 -19.04 30.11
CA ARG A 255 21.74 -19.03 31.57
C ARG A 255 22.65 -20.17 32.01
N ASN A 256 23.70 -19.80 32.73
CA ASN A 256 24.61 -20.72 33.39
C ASN A 256 24.32 -20.72 34.91
N GLU A 257 25.13 -21.44 35.68
CA GLU A 257 24.95 -21.59 37.14
C GLU A 257 24.88 -20.25 37.88
N ASP A 258 25.76 -19.31 37.55
CA ASP A 258 25.93 -18.01 38.25
C ASP A 258 25.72 -16.78 37.35
N THR A 259 25.52 -17.00 36.05
CA THR A 259 25.58 -15.93 35.04
C THR A 259 24.43 -16.01 34.05
N PHE A 260 23.88 -14.85 33.73
CA PHE A 260 22.85 -14.68 32.72
C PHE A 260 23.41 -13.83 31.57
N LYS A 261 23.26 -14.31 30.34
CA LYS A 261 23.83 -13.71 29.14
C LYS A 261 22.75 -13.53 28.09
N VAL A 262 22.65 -12.31 27.57
CA VAL A 262 21.82 -11.97 26.42
C VAL A 262 22.74 -11.49 25.30
N SER A 263 22.59 -12.06 24.11
CA SER A 263 23.33 -11.67 22.92
C SER A 263 22.35 -11.25 21.83
N VAL A 264 22.51 -10.05 21.30
CA VAL A 264 21.65 -9.48 20.26
C VAL A 264 22.50 -9.16 19.03
N LEU A 265 22.08 -9.66 17.88
CA LEU A 265 22.65 -9.32 16.57
C LEU A 265 21.81 -8.22 15.91
N PHE A 266 22.51 -7.19 15.43
CA PHE A 266 21.96 -6.07 14.68
C PHE A 266 22.56 -6.08 13.28
N PRO A 267 21.79 -6.47 12.26
CA PRO A 267 22.22 -6.38 10.87
C PRO A 267 22.58 -4.93 10.49
N GLN A 268 23.73 -4.75 9.83
CA GLN A 268 24.24 -3.42 9.43
C GLN A 268 24.14 -3.17 7.92
N ASN A 269 23.63 -4.14 7.15
CA ASN A 269 23.13 -3.83 5.83
C ASN A 269 22.00 -2.85 6.03
N THR A 270 22.16 -1.67 5.44
CA THR A 270 21.13 -0.65 5.35
C THR A 270 19.82 -1.38 5.09
N ILE A 271 18.82 -1.19 5.93
CA ILE A 271 17.44 -1.43 5.50
C ILE A 271 17.32 -0.52 4.29
N LYS A 272 17.51 -1.07 3.08
CA LYS A 272 17.52 -0.26 1.88
C LYS A 272 16.07 0.20 1.76
N MET A 273 15.85 1.44 2.15
CA MET A 273 14.56 2.08 2.14
C MET A 273 14.04 1.93 0.71
N MET A 274 12.92 1.24 0.56
CA MET A 274 12.30 1.10 -0.74
C MET A 274 11.76 2.47 -1.12
N THR A 275 12.24 3.04 -2.21
CA THR A 275 11.78 4.37 -2.63
C THR A 275 10.48 4.24 -3.42
N ALA A 276 9.52 5.13 -3.16
CA ALA A 276 8.22 5.12 -3.82
C ALA A 276 7.81 6.49 -4.36
N ILE A 277 7.02 6.50 -5.42
CA ILE A 277 6.27 7.69 -5.87
C ILE A 277 4.79 7.35 -6.06
N ILE A 278 3.94 8.38 -6.01
CA ILE A 278 2.50 8.26 -6.26
C ILE A 278 2.16 9.02 -7.54
N ILE A 279 1.47 8.38 -8.48
CA ILE A 279 1.02 8.96 -9.75
C ILE A 279 -0.49 8.73 -9.85
N GLU A 280 -1.25 9.79 -9.61
CA GLU A 280 -2.69 9.74 -9.34
C GLU A 280 -3.26 11.14 -9.52
N ASP A 281 -4.29 11.32 -10.34
CA ASP A 281 -4.84 12.64 -10.65
C ASP A 281 -5.77 13.16 -9.55
N GLU A 282 -6.46 12.28 -8.84
CA GLU A 282 -7.36 12.64 -7.75
C GLU A 282 -6.63 12.93 -6.42
N GLN A 283 -6.72 14.16 -5.93
CA GLN A 283 -6.10 14.56 -4.66
C GLN A 283 -6.53 13.71 -3.45
N PRO A 284 -7.82 13.34 -3.26
CA PRO A 284 -8.23 12.50 -2.14
C PRO A 284 -7.58 11.11 -2.18
N ALA A 285 -7.40 10.52 -3.36
CA ALA A 285 -6.75 9.23 -3.52
C ALA A 285 -5.25 9.29 -3.19
N ARG A 286 -4.55 10.36 -3.60
CA ARG A 286 -3.16 10.62 -3.20
C ARG A 286 -3.00 10.70 -1.69
N GLU A 287 -3.85 11.50 -1.05
CA GLU A 287 -3.83 11.67 0.41
C GLU A 287 -4.14 10.37 1.15
N LEU A 288 -5.03 9.51 0.61
CA LEU A 288 -5.30 8.18 1.17
C LEU A 288 -4.04 7.32 1.18
N VAL A 289 -3.38 7.16 0.03
CA VAL A 289 -2.16 6.36 -0.12
C VAL A 289 -1.06 6.90 0.78
N LYS A 290 -0.83 8.22 0.76
CA LYS A 290 0.16 8.89 1.61
C LYS A 290 -0.09 8.66 3.11
N ASN A 291 -1.34 8.78 3.55
CA ASN A 291 -1.69 8.54 4.95
C ASN A 291 -1.54 7.08 5.37
N TYR A 292 -1.70 6.13 4.43
CA TYR A 292 -1.45 4.72 4.70
C TYR A 292 0.05 4.41 4.71
N LEU A 293 0.84 5.02 3.82
CA LEU A 293 2.30 4.89 3.77
C LEU A 293 3.00 5.35 5.05
N LYS A 294 2.43 6.30 5.81
CA LYS A 294 2.98 6.72 7.12
C LYS A 294 3.17 5.56 8.11
N ALA A 295 2.43 4.46 7.96
CA ALA A 295 2.58 3.26 8.79
C ALA A 295 3.74 2.35 8.34
N TYR A 296 4.41 2.66 7.22
CA TYR A 296 5.48 1.86 6.62
C TYR A 296 6.76 2.68 6.47
N PRO A 297 7.53 2.86 7.56
CA PRO A 297 8.79 3.60 7.56
C PRO A 297 9.87 2.96 6.70
N SER A 298 9.71 1.71 6.26
CA SER A 298 10.62 1.04 5.32
C SER A 298 10.48 1.54 3.87
N ILE A 299 9.48 2.40 3.59
CA ILE A 299 9.22 2.98 2.28
C ILE A 299 9.39 4.51 2.37
N GLU A 300 10.29 5.07 1.57
CA GLU A 300 10.48 6.51 1.46
C GLU A 300 9.67 7.06 0.27
N LEU A 301 8.75 8.00 0.53
CA LEU A 301 7.97 8.65 -0.52
C LEU A 301 8.76 9.83 -1.11
N LEU A 302 9.24 9.68 -2.34
CA LEU A 302 10.05 10.70 -3.04
C LEU A 302 9.22 11.83 -3.65
N GLY A 303 7.94 11.57 -3.98
CA GLY A 303 7.10 12.58 -4.62
C GLY A 303 5.71 12.10 -5.02
N GLU A 304 4.88 13.08 -5.35
CA GLU A 304 3.48 12.92 -5.76
C GLU A 304 3.26 13.64 -7.11
N PHE A 305 2.58 12.98 -8.03
CA PHE A 305 2.38 13.44 -9.40
C PHE A 305 0.91 13.27 -9.79
N SER A 306 0.37 14.25 -10.53
CA SER A 306 -1.06 14.32 -10.86
C SER A 306 -1.40 13.87 -12.28
N ASP A 307 -0.42 13.46 -13.07
CA ASP A 307 -0.63 13.04 -14.46
C ASP A 307 0.50 12.12 -14.95
N GLY A 308 0.23 11.34 -15.99
CA GLY A 308 1.19 10.39 -16.54
C GLY A 308 2.48 11.02 -17.10
N PHE A 309 2.47 12.27 -17.59
CA PHE A 309 3.69 12.90 -18.11
C PHE A 309 4.64 13.33 -17.00
N SER A 310 4.10 13.95 -15.94
CA SER A 310 4.89 14.26 -14.75
C SER A 310 5.39 12.98 -14.06
N GLY A 311 4.59 11.92 -14.06
CA GLY A 311 4.99 10.57 -13.62
C GLY A 311 6.15 9.98 -14.42
N ILE A 312 6.12 10.00 -15.76
CA ILE A 312 7.23 9.50 -16.60
C ILE A 312 8.52 10.27 -16.31
N LYS A 313 8.44 11.59 -16.21
CA LYS A 313 9.59 12.44 -15.91
C LYS A 313 10.20 12.05 -14.55
N ALA A 314 9.36 11.89 -13.54
CA ALA A 314 9.78 11.50 -12.20
C ALA A 314 10.43 10.12 -12.16
N ILE A 315 9.88 9.12 -12.86
CA ILE A 315 10.49 7.78 -12.91
C ILE A 315 11.89 7.82 -13.52
N ASN A 316 12.07 8.61 -14.58
CA ASN A 316 13.36 8.74 -15.25
C ASN A 316 14.39 9.56 -14.46
N GLU A 317 13.95 10.53 -13.63
CA GLU A 317 14.84 11.38 -12.84
C GLU A 317 15.17 10.79 -11.46
N LEU A 318 14.17 10.20 -10.79
CA LEU A 318 14.27 9.74 -9.40
C LEU A 318 14.57 8.24 -9.28
N HIS A 319 14.36 7.46 -10.34
CA HIS A 319 14.54 6.00 -10.37
C HIS A 319 13.93 5.29 -9.14
N PRO A 320 12.61 5.44 -8.89
CA PRO A 320 11.97 4.85 -7.72
C PRO A 320 11.92 3.32 -7.81
N ASP A 321 11.94 2.64 -6.66
CA ASP A 321 11.78 1.18 -6.57
C ASP A 321 10.32 0.75 -6.76
N LEU A 322 9.37 1.55 -6.27
CA LEU A 322 7.92 1.32 -6.28
C LEU A 322 7.15 2.50 -6.86
N ILE A 323 6.08 2.22 -7.61
CA ILE A 323 5.10 3.24 -8.01
C ILE A 323 3.69 2.81 -7.62
N PHE A 324 2.94 3.76 -7.05
CA PHE A 324 1.48 3.69 -6.98
C PHE A 324 0.92 4.40 -8.20
N LEU A 325 0.15 3.70 -9.02
CA LEU A 325 -0.25 4.19 -10.33
C LEU A 325 -1.76 4.08 -10.53
N ASP A 326 -2.44 5.20 -10.79
CA ASP A 326 -3.79 5.15 -11.35
C ASP A 326 -3.74 4.70 -12.82
N ILE A 327 -4.72 3.88 -13.18
CA ILE A 327 -4.94 3.40 -14.53
C ILE A 327 -5.57 4.50 -15.38
N GLN A 328 -6.58 5.18 -14.85
CA GLN A 328 -7.28 6.22 -15.59
C GLN A 328 -6.83 7.58 -15.12
N MET A 329 -6.09 8.28 -15.97
CA MET A 329 -5.64 9.63 -15.72
C MET A 329 -5.84 10.49 -16.97
N PRO A 330 -6.05 11.80 -16.82
CA PRO A 330 -6.15 12.71 -17.95
C PRO A 330 -4.89 12.68 -18.83
N LYS A 331 -5.11 12.81 -20.14
CA LYS A 331 -4.09 12.90 -21.20
C LYS A 331 -3.31 11.61 -21.50
N LEU A 332 -2.93 10.84 -20.49
CA LEU A 332 -2.15 9.60 -20.61
C LEU A 332 -2.56 8.60 -19.53
N THR A 333 -3.04 7.43 -19.93
CA THR A 333 -3.42 6.36 -18.99
C THR A 333 -2.19 5.70 -18.35
N GLY A 334 -2.38 5.06 -17.20
CA GLY A 334 -1.32 4.33 -16.52
C GLY A 334 -0.69 3.24 -17.39
N PHE A 335 -1.49 2.50 -18.17
CA PHE A 335 -0.96 1.48 -19.08
C PHE A 335 -0.17 2.08 -20.24
N GLU A 336 -0.68 3.12 -20.90
CA GLU A 336 0.05 3.82 -21.97
C GLU A 336 1.36 4.40 -21.45
N MET A 337 1.37 4.91 -20.23
CA MET A 337 2.58 5.37 -19.56
C MET A 337 3.62 4.24 -19.44
N LEU A 338 3.21 3.06 -18.99
CA LEU A 338 4.12 1.92 -18.82
C LEU A 338 4.73 1.41 -20.14
N GLU A 339 4.01 1.53 -21.26
CA GLU A 339 4.53 1.17 -22.59
C GLU A 339 5.71 2.05 -23.04
N ILE A 340 5.82 3.26 -22.47
CA ILE A 340 6.81 4.26 -22.89
C ILE A 340 8.10 4.17 -22.05
N LEU A 341 8.02 3.57 -20.86
CA LEU A 341 9.12 3.44 -19.92
C LEU A 341 10.16 2.41 -20.41
N ASP A 342 11.44 2.75 -20.27
CA ASP A 342 12.54 1.85 -20.62
C ASP A 342 12.78 0.80 -19.52
N SER A 343 12.59 1.18 -18.26
CA SER A 343 12.61 0.30 -17.10
C SER A 343 11.36 0.51 -16.27
N ILE A 344 10.65 -0.58 -15.98
CA ILE A 344 9.41 -0.55 -15.21
C ILE A 344 9.74 -0.85 -13.73
N PRO A 345 9.52 0.10 -12.80
CA PRO A 345 9.61 -0.14 -11.36
C PRO A 345 8.63 -1.22 -10.88
N GLU A 346 8.65 -1.54 -9.60
CA GLU A 346 7.55 -2.32 -9.03
C GLU A 346 6.26 -1.50 -9.02
N ILE A 347 5.13 -2.10 -9.37
CA ILE A 347 3.87 -1.38 -9.58
C ILE A 347 2.81 -1.91 -8.63
N ILE A 348 2.14 -1.01 -7.93
CA ILE A 348 0.85 -1.25 -7.30
C ILE A 348 -0.17 -0.34 -8.01
N PHE A 349 -1.14 -0.95 -8.69
CA PHE A 349 -2.20 -0.17 -9.34
C PHE A 349 -3.25 0.28 -8.32
N THR A 350 -3.73 1.51 -8.44
CA THR A 350 -4.83 2.08 -7.64
C THR A 350 -5.92 2.57 -8.56
N THR A 351 -7.07 1.91 -8.63
CA THR A 351 -8.12 2.29 -9.61
C THR A 351 -9.53 2.07 -9.05
N ALA A 352 -10.53 2.75 -9.59
CA ALA A 352 -11.94 2.55 -9.25
C ALA A 352 -12.62 1.40 -10.02
N TYR A 353 -11.94 0.79 -11.00
CA TYR A 353 -12.52 -0.22 -11.88
C TYR A 353 -11.86 -1.58 -11.66
N ASP A 354 -12.59 -2.68 -11.75
CA ASP A 354 -12.09 -4.05 -11.57
C ASP A 354 -11.66 -4.71 -12.90
N GLN A 355 -12.22 -4.26 -14.03
CA GLN A 355 -11.98 -4.82 -15.36
C GLN A 355 -10.51 -4.84 -15.80
N PHE A 356 -9.64 -4.03 -15.20
CA PHE A 356 -8.22 -3.97 -15.54
C PHE A 356 -7.32 -4.87 -14.67
N ALA A 357 -7.89 -5.62 -13.71
CA ALA A 357 -7.12 -6.45 -12.79
C ALA A 357 -6.29 -7.51 -13.53
N ILE A 358 -6.86 -8.15 -14.56
CA ILE A 358 -6.15 -9.16 -15.37
C ILE A 358 -4.95 -8.53 -16.09
N LYS A 359 -5.16 -7.38 -16.74
CA LYS A 359 -4.11 -6.63 -17.45
C LYS A 359 -2.99 -6.15 -16.52
N ALA A 360 -3.33 -5.81 -15.27
CA ALA A 360 -2.35 -5.45 -14.26
C ALA A 360 -1.45 -6.64 -13.86
N PHE A 361 -2.01 -7.85 -13.74
CA PHE A 361 -1.21 -9.05 -13.47
C PHE A 361 -0.30 -9.42 -14.64
N GLU A 362 -0.74 -9.24 -15.88
CA GLU A 362 0.06 -9.47 -17.08
C GLU A 362 1.32 -8.59 -17.13
N MET A 363 1.23 -7.38 -16.58
CA MET A 363 2.36 -6.45 -16.45
C MET A 363 3.29 -6.80 -15.27
N ASN A 364 3.10 -7.95 -14.62
CA ASN A 364 3.85 -8.40 -13.44
C ASN A 364 3.81 -7.37 -12.31
N ALA A 365 2.68 -6.65 -12.18
CA ALA A 365 2.45 -5.76 -11.05
C ALA A 365 2.55 -6.54 -9.73
N VAL A 366 3.00 -5.87 -8.68
CA VAL A 366 3.05 -6.42 -7.33
C VAL A 366 1.63 -6.68 -6.83
N ASP A 367 0.75 -5.69 -7.01
CA ASP A 367 -0.64 -5.81 -6.59
C ASP A 367 -1.59 -4.83 -7.30
N TYR A 368 -2.88 -5.04 -7.06
CA TYR A 368 -3.99 -4.26 -7.60
C TYR A 368 -4.97 -3.87 -6.48
N LEU A 369 -5.15 -2.55 -6.28
CA LEU A 369 -6.00 -1.96 -5.25
C LEU A 369 -7.23 -1.29 -5.88
N LEU A 370 -8.41 -1.85 -5.61
CA LEU A 370 -9.69 -1.30 -6.04
C LEU A 370 -10.17 -0.23 -5.04
N LYS A 371 -10.35 1.02 -5.48
CA LYS A 371 -10.85 2.14 -4.68
C LYS A 371 -12.36 1.97 -4.42
N PRO A 372 -12.85 2.21 -3.18
CA PRO A 372 -12.08 2.46 -1.96
C PRO A 372 -11.51 1.15 -1.39
N PHE A 373 -10.22 1.16 -1.03
CA PHE A 373 -9.55 0.01 -0.40
C PHE A 373 -9.27 0.25 1.09
N SER A 374 -9.33 -0.81 1.89
CA SER A 374 -9.06 -0.76 3.33
C SER A 374 -7.56 -0.68 3.65
N ARG A 375 -7.22 -0.26 4.88
CA ARG A 375 -5.83 -0.32 5.39
C ARG A 375 -5.24 -1.73 5.33
N ASP A 376 -6.02 -2.75 5.66
CA ASP A 376 -5.55 -4.14 5.63
C ASP A 376 -5.22 -4.60 4.21
N ARG A 377 -6.05 -4.21 3.24
CA ARG A 377 -5.81 -4.55 1.84
C ARG A 377 -4.56 -3.86 1.29
N PHE A 378 -4.34 -2.60 1.70
CA PHE A 378 -3.12 -1.86 1.41
C PHE A 378 -1.90 -2.52 2.06
N ALA A 379 -2.00 -2.96 3.32
CA ALA A 379 -0.93 -3.66 4.04
C ALA A 379 -0.45 -4.91 3.29
N GLN A 380 -1.38 -5.72 2.80
CA GLN A 380 -1.07 -6.91 2.00
C GLN A 380 -0.31 -6.57 0.71
N ALA A 381 -0.65 -5.44 0.07
CA ALA A 381 0.05 -5.00 -1.15
C ALA A 381 1.48 -4.53 -0.84
N ILE A 382 1.68 -3.81 0.27
CA ILE A 382 3.00 -3.39 0.74
C ILE A 382 3.88 -4.59 1.11
N GLU A 383 3.33 -5.55 1.85
CA GLU A 383 4.07 -6.76 2.26
C GLU A 383 4.61 -7.51 1.03
N LYS A 384 3.77 -7.70 0.00
CA LYS A 384 4.20 -8.29 -1.28
C LYS A 384 5.30 -7.48 -1.98
N ALA A 385 5.24 -6.15 -1.94
CA ALA A 385 6.25 -5.28 -2.54
C ALA A 385 7.61 -5.45 -1.86
N LEU A 386 7.62 -5.42 -0.53
CA LEU A 386 8.83 -5.61 0.27
C LEU A 386 9.43 -7.01 0.07
N ASP A 387 8.58 -8.03 -0.01
CA ASP A 387 8.97 -9.42 -0.29
C ASP A 387 9.61 -9.57 -1.68
N LYS A 388 9.06 -8.89 -2.70
CA LYS A 388 9.58 -8.94 -4.08
C LYS A 388 10.90 -8.17 -4.20
N HIS A 389 10.99 -7.03 -3.55
CA HIS A 389 12.19 -6.18 -3.49
C HIS A 389 13.38 -6.92 -2.85
N SER A 390 13.14 -7.65 -1.75
CA SER A 390 14.19 -8.43 -1.08
C SER A 390 14.67 -9.63 -1.93
N LYS A 391 13.77 -10.30 -2.66
CA LYS A 391 14.10 -11.47 -3.53
C LYS A 391 14.83 -11.09 -4.83
N LYS A 392 14.55 -9.92 -5.42
CA LYS A 392 15.28 -9.42 -6.60
C LYS A 392 16.78 -9.21 -6.35
N GLN A 393 17.17 -8.96 -5.11
CA GLN A 393 18.59 -8.82 -4.74
C GLN A 393 19.35 -10.16 -4.72
N THR A 394 18.65 -11.30 -4.69
CA THR A 394 19.25 -12.65 -4.61
C THR A 394 19.19 -13.43 -5.92
N SER A 395 18.55 -12.92 -6.97
CA SER A 395 18.42 -13.64 -8.25
C SER A 395 18.42 -12.69 -9.43
N GLY A 396 19.59 -12.52 -10.04
CA GLY A 396 19.70 -12.04 -11.41
C GLY A 396 19.25 -13.13 -12.36
N ALA A 397 18.02 -13.05 -12.86
CA ALA A 397 17.57 -13.91 -13.95
C ALA A 397 16.54 -13.20 -14.85
N ASN A 398 17.05 -12.80 -16.03
CA ASN A 398 16.41 -12.73 -17.34
C ASN A 398 14.90 -12.53 -17.44
N ILE A 399 14.51 -11.30 -17.78
CA ILE A 399 13.19 -10.97 -18.33
C ILE A 399 13.39 -10.61 -19.80
N LYS A 400 13.36 -11.62 -20.69
CA LYS A 400 13.29 -11.41 -22.15
C LYS A 400 12.27 -12.29 -22.86
N GLU A 401 11.58 -13.18 -22.16
CA GLU A 401 10.63 -14.11 -22.77
C GLU A 401 9.29 -14.04 -22.07
N LEU A 402 8.42 -13.09 -22.41
CA LEU A 402 6.97 -13.21 -22.17
C LEU A 402 6.10 -12.14 -22.89
N LYS A 403 6.64 -11.46 -23.92
CA LYS A 403 5.91 -10.43 -24.71
C LYS A 403 4.92 -10.98 -25.75
N LYS A 404 4.43 -12.23 -25.65
CA LYS A 404 3.73 -12.88 -26.78
C LYS A 404 2.28 -13.28 -26.60
N HIS A 405 1.63 -13.00 -25.48
CA HIS A 405 0.22 -13.31 -25.33
C HIS A 405 -0.54 -12.11 -24.80
N VAL A 406 -1.67 -11.81 -25.46
CA VAL A 406 -2.83 -11.00 -25.03
C VAL A 406 -3.11 -9.84 -26.00
N GLN A 407 -3.79 -10.19 -27.09
CA GLN A 407 -4.67 -9.29 -27.83
C GLN A 407 -6.07 -9.85 -27.69
N ASN A 408 -6.93 -9.13 -26.97
CA ASN A 408 -8.38 -9.04 -27.15
C ASN A 408 -9.02 -8.50 -25.85
N THR A 409 -9.44 -7.23 -25.82
CA THR A 409 -10.80 -6.78 -25.42
C THR A 409 -10.93 -5.30 -25.80
N ALA A 410 -12.01 -4.97 -26.50
CA ALA A 410 -12.18 -3.76 -27.31
C ALA A 410 -12.65 -2.52 -26.52
N GLU A 411 -11.78 -1.51 -26.41
CA GLU A 411 -12.17 -0.10 -26.31
C GLU A 411 -11.79 0.59 -27.63
N LYS A 412 -12.62 1.53 -28.12
CA LYS A 412 -12.27 2.28 -29.34
C LYS A 412 -11.10 3.23 -29.05
N LEU A 413 -10.06 3.21 -29.89
CA LEU A 413 -8.92 4.12 -29.83
C LEU A 413 -9.37 5.55 -30.15
N GLU A 414 -9.13 6.48 -29.22
CA GLU A 414 -9.29 7.94 -29.47
C GLU A 414 -7.97 8.62 -29.86
N ARG A 415 -6.83 8.06 -29.43
CA ARG A 415 -5.49 8.59 -29.66
C ARG A 415 -4.48 7.45 -29.76
N VAL A 416 -3.34 7.70 -30.40
CA VAL A 416 -2.20 6.76 -30.48
C VAL A 416 -0.95 7.43 -29.95
N VAL A 417 -0.27 6.80 -29.00
CA VAL A 417 0.96 7.34 -28.39
C VAL A 417 2.20 6.67 -28.99
N VAL A 418 3.14 7.49 -29.48
CA VAL A 418 4.37 7.03 -30.14
C VAL A 418 5.62 7.67 -29.50
N LYS A 419 6.65 6.87 -29.25
CA LYS A 419 7.99 7.31 -28.81
C LYS A 419 8.90 7.42 -30.05
N THR A 420 9.36 8.64 -30.37
CA THR A 420 10.36 8.88 -31.43
C THR A 420 11.64 9.39 -30.78
N GLY A 421 12.59 8.48 -30.50
CA GLY A 421 13.78 8.79 -29.70
C GLY A 421 13.42 9.19 -28.27
N SER A 422 13.78 10.40 -27.86
CA SER A 422 13.46 10.98 -26.53
C SER A 422 12.13 11.73 -26.47
N LYS A 423 11.41 11.87 -27.60
CA LYS A 423 10.15 12.63 -27.66
C LYS A 423 8.95 11.68 -27.68
N ILE A 424 7.99 11.94 -26.78
CA ILE A 424 6.68 11.29 -26.76
C ILE A 424 5.73 12.16 -27.58
N LYS A 425 5.04 11.57 -28.55
CA LYS A 425 4.01 12.24 -29.33
C LYS A 425 2.69 11.52 -29.20
N VAL A 426 1.67 12.26 -28.78
CA VAL A 426 0.27 11.80 -28.79
C VAL A 426 -0.35 12.23 -30.11
N ILE A 427 -0.91 11.27 -30.84
CA ILE A 427 -1.52 11.46 -32.14
C ILE A 427 -3.03 11.24 -31.97
N PRO A 428 -3.86 12.28 -32.05
CA PRO A 428 -5.32 12.11 -32.14
C PRO A 428 -5.68 11.20 -33.32
N VAL A 429 -6.63 10.28 -33.14
CA VAL A 429 -7.05 9.38 -34.23
C VAL A 429 -7.62 10.16 -35.43
N GLU A 430 -8.21 11.33 -35.18
CA GLU A 430 -8.68 12.25 -36.22
C GLU A 430 -7.58 12.72 -37.19
N ASP A 431 -6.32 12.81 -36.72
CA ASP A 431 -5.17 13.23 -37.52
C ASP A 431 -4.60 12.11 -38.40
N ILE A 432 -4.99 10.85 -38.15
CA ILE A 432 -4.48 9.68 -38.89
C ILE A 432 -5.17 9.59 -40.25
N VAL A 433 -4.37 9.50 -41.31
CA VAL A 433 -4.82 9.38 -42.70
C VAL A 433 -4.83 7.92 -43.15
N TRP A 434 -3.74 7.18 -42.91
CA TRP A 434 -3.68 5.74 -43.13
C TRP A 434 -2.61 5.07 -42.26
N LEU A 435 -2.71 3.75 -42.13
CA LEU A 435 -1.75 2.89 -41.45
C LEU A 435 -1.21 1.87 -42.44
N GLU A 436 0.09 1.59 -42.35
CA GLU A 436 0.82 0.64 -43.18
C GLU A 436 1.60 -0.36 -42.31
N SER A 437 1.49 -1.64 -42.62
CA SER A 437 2.29 -2.68 -41.98
C SER A 437 3.73 -2.65 -42.47
N GLN A 438 4.68 -2.66 -41.53
CA GLN A 438 6.12 -2.81 -41.75
C GLN A 438 6.66 -3.89 -40.80
N ASP A 439 6.61 -5.14 -41.25
CA ASP A 439 7.01 -6.33 -40.46
C ASP A 439 6.31 -6.37 -39.08
N ASP A 440 7.07 -6.25 -37.98
CA ASP A 440 6.58 -6.26 -36.60
C ASP A 440 6.07 -4.88 -36.12
N TYR A 441 6.02 -3.89 -37.01
CA TYR A 441 5.63 -2.52 -36.72
C TYR A 441 4.51 -2.04 -37.66
N VAL A 442 3.81 -1.00 -37.22
CA VAL A 442 2.83 -0.28 -38.02
C VAL A 442 3.29 1.17 -38.16
N MET A 443 3.44 1.60 -39.40
CA MET A 443 3.68 3.00 -39.76
C MET A 443 2.34 3.74 -39.80
N ILE A 444 2.21 4.76 -38.97
CA ILE A 444 1.04 5.63 -38.85
C ILE A 444 1.33 6.91 -39.61
N TYR A 445 0.55 7.19 -40.65
CA TYR A 445 0.68 8.40 -41.45
C TYR A 445 -0.39 9.40 -41.05
N THR A 446 0.04 10.61 -40.70
CA THR A 446 -0.82 11.74 -40.34
C THR A 446 -0.63 12.90 -41.32
N THR A 447 -1.47 13.92 -41.21
CA THR A 447 -1.29 15.19 -41.96
C THR A 447 0.01 15.91 -41.61
N SER A 448 0.57 15.66 -40.42
CA SER A 448 1.76 16.33 -39.88
C SER A 448 3.05 15.50 -39.92
N GLY A 449 3.01 14.26 -40.39
CA GLY A 449 4.19 13.39 -40.50
C GLY A 449 3.88 11.89 -40.47
N LYS A 450 4.91 11.07 -40.24
CA LYS A 450 4.80 9.61 -40.10
C LYS A 450 5.46 9.12 -38.83
N TYR A 451 4.87 8.12 -38.17
CA TYR A 451 5.29 7.62 -36.87
C TYR A 451 5.25 6.10 -36.85
N LEU A 452 6.28 5.47 -36.29
CA LEU A 452 6.38 4.02 -36.20
C LEU A 452 5.94 3.54 -34.81
N LYS A 453 4.95 2.65 -34.74
CA LYS A 453 4.49 2.02 -33.50
C LYS A 453 4.69 0.51 -33.60
N GLN A 454 5.20 -0.11 -32.53
CA GLN A 454 5.26 -1.56 -32.42
C GLN A 454 3.87 -2.07 -32.03
N GLU A 455 3.06 -2.40 -33.03
CA GLU A 455 1.71 -2.93 -32.87
C GLU A 455 1.33 -3.77 -34.08
N THR A 456 0.20 -4.49 -34.01
CA THR A 456 -0.30 -5.27 -35.17
C THR A 456 -1.38 -4.54 -35.94
N MET A 457 -1.51 -4.81 -37.25
CA MET A 457 -2.64 -4.33 -38.06
C MET A 457 -4.00 -4.77 -37.52
N LYS A 458 -4.05 -5.96 -36.90
CA LYS A 458 -5.28 -6.52 -36.33
C LYS A 458 -5.74 -5.70 -35.11
N HIS A 459 -4.81 -5.30 -34.25
CA HIS A 459 -5.10 -4.41 -33.13
C HIS A 459 -5.78 -3.12 -33.60
N PHE A 460 -5.19 -2.42 -34.58
CA PHE A 460 -5.80 -1.19 -35.11
C PHE A 460 -7.14 -1.45 -35.80
N GLU A 461 -7.33 -2.58 -36.48
CA GLU A 461 -8.61 -2.92 -37.10
C GLU A 461 -9.73 -3.13 -36.07
N GLU A 462 -9.42 -3.74 -34.92
CA GLU A 462 -10.38 -4.02 -33.86
C GLU A 462 -10.72 -2.80 -33.00
N HIS A 463 -9.79 -1.84 -32.87
CA HIS A 463 -9.92 -0.72 -31.95
C HIS A 463 -10.17 0.63 -32.66
N LEU A 464 -9.89 0.78 -33.96
CA LEU A 464 -10.29 1.99 -34.69
C LEU A 464 -11.78 1.96 -35.03
N ASP A 465 -12.42 3.13 -35.03
CA ASP A 465 -13.83 3.21 -35.38
C ASP A 465 -14.07 2.75 -36.81
N THR A 466 -14.81 1.66 -36.97
CA THR A 466 -15.20 1.14 -38.28
C THR A 466 -16.08 2.13 -39.06
N GLY A 467 -16.68 3.15 -38.42
CA GLY A 467 -17.34 4.24 -39.13
C GLY A 467 -16.38 5.16 -39.90
N GLN A 468 -15.12 5.26 -39.47
CA GLN A 468 -14.14 6.21 -40.00
C GLN A 468 -12.97 5.52 -40.72
N PHE A 469 -12.60 4.32 -40.28
CA PHE A 469 -11.47 3.56 -40.82
C PHE A 469 -11.92 2.26 -41.47
N ILE A 470 -11.18 1.85 -42.50
CA ILE A 470 -11.43 0.61 -43.21
C ILE A 470 -10.14 -0.08 -43.62
N ARG A 471 -10.08 -1.40 -43.41
CA ARG A 471 -8.98 -2.23 -43.90
C ARG A 471 -9.18 -2.52 -45.40
N VAL A 472 -8.35 -1.91 -46.23
CA VAL A 472 -8.41 -2.05 -47.70
C VAL A 472 -7.51 -3.17 -48.22
N HIS A 473 -6.48 -3.53 -47.46
CA HIS A 473 -5.54 -4.60 -47.78
C HIS A 473 -4.93 -5.17 -46.50
N ARG A 474 -4.32 -6.38 -46.58
CA ARG A 474 -3.65 -7.00 -45.41
C ARG A 474 -2.62 -6.08 -44.75
N SER A 475 -2.00 -5.20 -45.55
CA SER A 475 -0.97 -4.25 -45.12
C SER A 475 -1.49 -2.82 -44.92
N TYR A 476 -2.76 -2.50 -45.23
CA TYR A 476 -3.24 -1.11 -45.23
C TYR A 476 -4.62 -0.95 -44.57
N ILE A 477 -4.72 0.00 -43.62
CA ILE A 477 -5.97 0.54 -43.07
C ILE A 477 -6.01 2.02 -43.42
N VAL A 478 -7.14 2.51 -43.92
CA VAL A 478 -7.27 3.86 -44.48
C VAL A 478 -8.47 4.56 -43.86
N LYS A 479 -8.35 5.87 -43.60
CA LYS A 479 -9.49 6.72 -43.22
C LYS A 479 -10.39 6.94 -44.45
N LEU A 480 -11.69 6.70 -44.33
CA LEU A 480 -12.64 6.76 -45.45
C LEU A 480 -12.64 8.11 -46.15
N ASP A 481 -12.69 9.21 -45.37
CA ASP A 481 -12.69 10.58 -45.89
C ASP A 481 -11.38 10.98 -46.58
N ALA A 482 -10.31 10.19 -46.41
CA ALA A 482 -9.06 10.43 -47.08
C ALA A 482 -9.02 9.85 -48.50
N ILE A 483 -9.97 9.00 -48.91
CA ILE A 483 -9.97 8.37 -50.24
C ILE A 483 -10.59 9.34 -51.25
N VAL A 484 -9.80 9.74 -52.27
CA VAL A 484 -10.23 10.67 -53.33
C VAL A 484 -10.69 9.92 -54.57
N GLN A 485 -9.97 8.86 -54.97
CA GLN A 485 -10.24 8.13 -56.20
C GLN A 485 -9.82 6.66 -56.10
N LEU A 486 -10.53 5.77 -56.78
CA LEU A 486 -10.11 4.39 -57.02
C LEU A 486 -9.66 4.23 -58.48
N GLU A 487 -8.43 3.78 -58.69
CA GLU A 487 -7.86 3.49 -60.01
C GLU A 487 -7.75 1.97 -60.22
N LEU A 488 -8.02 1.49 -61.43
CA LEU A 488 -7.73 0.11 -61.81
C LEU A 488 -6.21 -0.04 -61.97
N TYR A 489 -5.62 -1.06 -61.34
CA TYR A 489 -4.18 -1.32 -61.43
C TYR A 489 -3.88 -2.51 -62.32
N GLU A 490 -4.44 -3.68 -62.00
CA GLU A 490 -4.34 -4.95 -62.76
C GLU A 490 -5.63 -5.76 -62.60
N LYS A 491 -5.84 -6.85 -63.38
CA LYS A 491 -7.07 -7.68 -63.40
C LYS A 491 -7.74 -7.85 -62.02
N GLY A 492 -8.76 -7.03 -61.74
CA GLY A 492 -9.58 -7.09 -60.52
C GLY A 492 -9.04 -6.33 -59.30
N SER A 493 -7.83 -5.78 -59.34
CA SER A 493 -7.20 -5.04 -58.23
C SER A 493 -7.28 -3.53 -58.42
N TYR A 494 -7.52 -2.83 -57.31
CA TYR A 494 -7.67 -1.37 -57.30
C TYR A 494 -6.55 -0.70 -56.49
N LEU A 495 -6.21 0.53 -56.86
CA LEU A 495 -5.44 1.45 -56.03
C LEU A 495 -6.36 2.53 -55.49
N ALA A 496 -6.32 2.76 -54.18
CA ALA A 496 -6.94 3.92 -53.56
C ALA A 496 -5.95 5.08 -53.55
N VAL A 497 -6.32 6.18 -54.21
CA VAL A 497 -5.61 7.45 -54.20
C VAL A 497 -6.12 8.27 -53.03
N LEU A 498 -5.22 8.61 -52.11
CA LEU A 498 -5.55 9.37 -50.90
C LEU A 498 -5.43 10.88 -51.14
N SER A 499 -6.02 11.69 -50.26
CA SER A 499 -5.95 13.16 -50.28
C SER A 499 -4.53 13.70 -50.17
N THR A 500 -3.59 12.90 -49.67
CA THR A 500 -2.15 13.19 -49.62
C THR A 500 -1.42 12.90 -50.94
N GLY A 501 -2.10 12.35 -51.94
CA GLY A 501 -1.51 11.86 -53.20
C GLY A 501 -0.91 10.45 -53.10
N ALA A 502 -0.89 9.84 -51.91
CA ALA A 502 -0.42 8.47 -51.72
C ALA A 502 -1.34 7.45 -52.42
N LYS A 503 -0.76 6.42 -53.05
CA LYS A 503 -1.50 5.33 -53.69
C LYS A 503 -1.34 4.04 -52.88
N VAL A 504 -2.43 3.51 -52.32
CA VAL A 504 -2.41 2.28 -51.51
C VAL A 504 -3.16 1.14 -52.22
N LYS A 505 -2.63 -0.07 -52.12
CA LYS A 505 -3.22 -1.27 -52.73
C LYS A 505 -4.52 -1.64 -52.04
N VAL A 506 -5.53 -2.01 -52.83
CA VAL A 506 -6.82 -2.51 -52.37
C VAL A 506 -6.99 -3.96 -52.83
N SER A 507 -7.26 -4.84 -51.87
CA SER A 507 -7.58 -6.25 -52.11
C SER A 507 -9.04 -6.43 -52.53
N ASP A 508 -9.40 -7.56 -53.14
CA ASP A 508 -10.79 -7.89 -53.51
C ASP A 508 -11.75 -7.79 -52.31
N THR A 509 -11.32 -8.28 -51.14
CA THR A 509 -12.09 -8.19 -49.89
C THR A 509 -12.20 -6.74 -49.42
N GLY A 510 -11.10 -5.98 -49.47
CA GLY A 510 -11.10 -4.56 -49.12
C GLY A 510 -11.96 -3.71 -50.04
N TYR A 511 -12.02 -4.04 -51.34
CA TYR A 511 -12.88 -3.40 -52.32
C TYR A 511 -14.36 -3.66 -52.01
N LYS A 512 -14.74 -4.90 -51.68
CA LYS A 512 -16.11 -5.23 -51.24
C LYS A 512 -16.49 -4.46 -49.97
N ASN A 513 -15.58 -4.37 -49.01
CA ASN A 513 -15.80 -3.60 -47.78
C ASN A 513 -15.98 -2.11 -48.08
N LEU A 514 -15.13 -1.52 -48.92
CA LEU A 514 -15.26 -0.13 -49.38
C LEU A 514 -16.61 0.12 -50.06
N LYS A 515 -16.99 -0.77 -50.98
CA LYS A 515 -18.26 -0.72 -51.70
C LYS A 515 -19.45 -0.69 -50.74
N SER A 516 -19.45 -1.55 -49.72
CA SER A 516 -20.51 -1.60 -48.71
C SER A 516 -20.60 -0.37 -47.81
N LYS A 517 -19.48 0.33 -47.54
CA LYS A 517 -19.47 1.51 -46.67
C LYS A 517 -19.72 2.82 -47.41
N MET A 518 -19.31 2.91 -48.68
CA MET A 518 -19.42 4.13 -49.49
C MET A 518 -20.62 4.12 -50.46
N ASN A 519 -21.43 3.04 -50.47
CA ASN A 519 -22.70 2.94 -51.21
C ASN A 519 -22.60 3.28 -52.71
N PHE A 520 -21.66 2.67 -53.43
CA PHE A 520 -21.58 2.73 -54.90
C PHE A 520 -21.43 1.35 -55.54
#